data_AF-A0A3D0ZEP1-F1
#
_entry.id   AF-A0A3D0ZEP1-F1
#
_cell.length_a   1.000
_cell.length_b   1.000
_cell.length_c   1.000
_cell.angle_alpha   90.00
_cell.angle_beta   90.00
_cell.angle_gamma   90.00
#
_symmetry.space_group_name_H-M   'P 1'
#
loop_
_entity.id
_entity.type
_entity.pdbx_description
1 polymer ?
#
loop_
_entity_poly.entity_id
_entity_poly.type
_entity_poly.pdbx_seq_one_letter_code
_entity_poly.pdbx_strand_id
1 'polypeptide(L)'
;MYKGQPGKKDPVSDLLTAYLGAQVRELLAHDPGVRLEEPEAVHNLRSATRRARSALQAYRRFYNALAVRHLGTELKWLGRVLGVPRDAEVMLDRLRGHMAELPPGLASAVKDRLDEELGASRDAAHRKLQAAMVSARYFQLLDGLEAFLDSPPVRPDGAAPARKAAGKLVAKAA
;
A
#
# COMPACT_ATOMS: atom_id res chain seq x y z
N MET A 1 21.18 -9.16 3.83
CA MET A 1 20.82 -10.59 4.07
C MET A 1 19.70 -10.64 5.10
N TYR A 2 18.46 -10.85 4.66
CA TYR A 2 17.32 -10.98 5.57
C TYR A 2 17.47 -12.25 6.42
N LYS A 3 17.39 -12.12 7.76
CA LYS A 3 17.25 -13.26 8.67
C LYS A 3 16.05 -14.11 8.21
N GLY A 4 16.19 -15.43 8.28
CA GLY A 4 15.12 -16.39 7.94
C GLY A 4 13.81 -16.12 8.69
N GLN A 5 12.72 -16.79 8.31
CA GLN A 5 11.40 -16.58 8.92
C GLN A 5 11.47 -16.66 10.46
N PRO A 6 11.00 -15.63 11.17
CA PRO A 6 11.07 -15.59 12.62
C PRO A 6 10.17 -16.66 13.26
N GLY A 7 10.71 -17.35 14.27
CA GLY A 7 10.07 -18.42 15.01
C GLY A 7 9.40 -17.96 16.32
N LYS A 8 8.71 -18.89 17.00
CA LYS A 8 7.95 -18.62 18.24
C LYS A 8 8.76 -18.03 19.42
N LYS A 9 10.10 -18.08 19.35
CA LYS A 9 11.01 -17.57 20.39
C LYS A 9 11.59 -16.19 20.05
N ASP A 10 11.44 -15.73 18.82
CA ASP A 10 11.98 -14.44 18.40
C ASP A 10 11.20 -13.29 19.02
N PRO A 11 11.83 -12.11 19.15
CA PRO A 11 11.14 -10.90 19.58
C PRO A 11 9.90 -10.60 18.73
N VAL A 12 8.87 -10.01 19.33
CA VAL A 12 7.70 -9.54 18.55
C VAL A 12 8.16 -8.65 17.40
N SER A 13 9.12 -7.76 17.63
CA SER A 13 9.65 -6.86 16.61
C SER A 13 10.09 -7.60 15.34
N ASP A 14 10.65 -8.80 15.46
CA ASP A 14 11.23 -9.51 14.32
C ASP A 14 10.14 -10.09 13.41
N LEU A 15 9.07 -10.66 14.00
CA LEU A 15 7.89 -11.11 13.26
C LEU A 15 7.22 -9.97 12.51
N LEU A 16 7.17 -8.80 13.14
CA LEU A 16 6.50 -7.63 12.59
C LEU A 16 7.31 -6.96 11.50
N THR A 17 8.62 -6.84 11.70
CA THR A 17 9.56 -6.36 10.68
C THR A 17 9.54 -7.32 9.48
N ALA A 18 9.44 -8.63 9.70
CA ALA A 18 9.29 -9.61 8.61
C ALA A 18 7.99 -9.42 7.82
N TYR A 19 6.86 -9.20 8.49
CA TYR A 19 5.59 -8.91 7.80
C TYR A 19 5.63 -7.59 7.03
N LEU A 20 6.15 -6.52 7.64
CA LEU A 20 6.34 -5.23 6.96
C LEU A 20 7.25 -5.42 5.74
N GLY A 21 8.37 -6.14 5.88
CA GLY A 21 9.28 -6.44 4.79
C GLY A 21 8.62 -7.21 3.65
N ALA A 22 7.68 -8.12 3.94
CA ALA A 22 6.88 -8.77 2.90
C ALA A 22 6.01 -7.77 2.13
N GLN A 23 5.35 -6.83 2.82
CA GLN A 23 4.54 -5.82 2.14
C GLN A 23 5.39 -4.82 1.33
N VAL A 24 6.60 -4.50 1.79
CA VAL A 24 7.54 -3.66 1.04
C VAL A 24 8.04 -4.40 -0.21
N ARG A 25 8.31 -5.71 -0.14
CA ARG A 25 8.65 -6.49 -1.33
C ARG A 25 7.52 -6.53 -2.36
N GLU A 26 6.27 -6.72 -1.92
CA GLU A 26 5.11 -6.65 -2.81
C GLU A 26 4.98 -5.26 -3.46
N LEU A 27 5.22 -4.19 -2.69
CA LEU A 27 5.23 -2.83 -3.21
C LEU A 27 6.27 -2.69 -4.32
N LEU A 28 7.52 -3.10 -4.07
CA LEU A 28 8.60 -3.04 -5.05
C LEU A 28 8.35 -3.94 -6.28
N ALA A 29 7.71 -5.10 -6.10
CA ALA A 29 7.39 -6.01 -7.20
C ALA A 29 6.34 -5.44 -8.16
N HIS A 30 5.40 -4.63 -7.66
CA HIS A 30 4.35 -4.02 -8.48
C HIS A 30 4.70 -2.63 -9.01
N ASP A 31 5.78 -2.00 -8.51
CA ASP A 31 6.23 -0.69 -9.00
C ASP A 31 6.51 -0.68 -10.52
N PRO A 32 7.26 -1.63 -11.11
CA PRO A 32 7.49 -1.65 -12.55
C PRO A 32 6.20 -1.75 -13.36
N GLY A 33 5.26 -2.59 -12.91
CA GLY A 33 3.97 -2.75 -13.59
C GLY A 33 3.17 -1.46 -13.62
N VAL A 34 3.21 -0.65 -12.55
CA VAL A 34 2.54 0.66 -12.58
C VAL A 34 3.22 1.61 -13.57
N ARG A 35 4.56 1.59 -13.67
CA ARG A 35 5.31 2.42 -14.65
C ARG A 35 5.03 2.03 -16.09
N LEU A 36 4.81 0.74 -16.33
CA LEU A 36 4.49 0.16 -17.64
C LEU A 36 2.97 0.17 -17.94
N GLU A 37 2.17 0.74 -17.04
CA GLU A 37 0.71 0.77 -17.13
C GLU A 37 0.05 -0.63 -17.24
N GLU A 38 0.65 -1.64 -16.61
CA GLU A 38 0.14 -3.00 -16.61
C GLU A 38 -1.21 -3.11 -15.89
N PRO A 39 -2.12 -3.98 -16.36
CA PRO A 39 -3.39 -4.26 -15.69
C PRO A 39 -3.20 -4.67 -14.23
N GLU A 40 -4.11 -4.22 -13.36
CA GLU A 40 -4.11 -4.49 -11.90
C GLU A 40 -2.88 -4.01 -11.12
N ALA A 41 -1.83 -3.49 -11.75
CA ALA A 41 -0.61 -3.07 -11.06
C ALA A 41 -0.89 -1.96 -10.03
N VAL A 42 -1.73 -0.99 -10.39
CA VAL A 42 -2.17 0.10 -9.49
C VAL A 42 -2.94 -0.46 -8.29
N HIS A 43 -3.85 -1.42 -8.53
CA HIS A 43 -4.61 -2.09 -7.49
C HIS A 43 -3.70 -2.82 -6.50
N ASN A 44 -2.76 -3.61 -7.03
CA ASN A 44 -1.84 -4.42 -6.23
C ASN A 44 -0.86 -3.54 -5.43
N LEU A 45 -0.26 -2.53 -6.07
CA LEU A 45 0.62 -1.56 -5.40
C LEU A 45 -0.12 -0.81 -4.28
N ARG A 46 -1.37 -0.42 -4.51
CA ARG A 46 -2.24 0.22 -3.50
C ARG A 46 -2.53 -0.72 -2.34
N SER A 47 -2.80 -2.00 -2.62
CA SER A 47 -3.05 -3.01 -1.59
C SER A 47 -1.81 -3.21 -0.71
N ALA A 48 -0.64 -3.39 -1.30
CA ALA A 48 0.63 -3.50 -0.59
C ALA A 48 0.92 -2.26 0.27
N THR A 49 0.75 -1.05 -0.30
CA THR A 49 0.91 0.23 0.42
C THR A 49 -0.01 0.33 1.63
N ARG A 50 -1.29 -0.05 1.49
CA ARG A 50 -2.25 -0.04 2.60
C ARG A 50 -1.85 -1.05 3.69
N ARG A 51 -1.45 -2.26 3.31
CA ARG A 51 -1.03 -3.31 4.26
C ARG A 51 0.24 -2.91 5.01
N ALA A 52 1.23 -2.34 4.32
CA ALA A 52 2.45 -1.80 4.94
C ALA A 52 2.11 -0.71 5.97
N ARG A 53 1.23 0.24 5.61
CA ARG A 53 0.78 1.29 6.53
C ARG A 53 0.05 0.72 7.74
N SER A 54 -0.85 -0.24 7.53
CA SER A 54 -1.59 -0.89 8.60
C SER A 54 -0.66 -1.64 9.56
N ALA A 55 0.33 -2.37 9.03
CA ALA A 55 1.35 -3.04 9.85
C ALA A 55 2.09 -2.02 10.71
N LEU A 56 2.62 -0.98 10.09
CA LEU A 56 3.37 0.06 10.79
C LEU A 56 2.55 0.72 11.91
N GLN A 57 1.25 0.95 11.68
CA GLN A 57 0.36 1.55 12.68
C GLN A 57 -0.04 0.59 13.80
N ALA A 58 -0.33 -0.68 13.48
CA ALA A 58 -0.71 -1.69 14.45
C ALA A 58 0.38 -1.92 15.50
N TYR A 59 1.64 -1.73 15.10
CA TYR A 59 2.79 -2.07 15.93
C TYR A 59 3.63 -0.88 16.37
N ARG A 60 3.11 0.34 16.15
CA ARG A 60 3.79 1.61 16.43
C ARG A 60 4.41 1.73 17.82
N ARG A 61 3.85 1.05 18.82
CA ARG A 61 4.33 1.10 20.22
C ARG A 61 5.71 0.46 20.40
N PHE A 62 6.08 -0.49 19.55
CA PHE A 62 7.35 -1.22 19.63
C PHE A 62 8.49 -0.52 18.90
N TYR A 63 8.20 0.56 18.17
CA TYR A 63 9.17 1.29 17.37
C TYR A 63 9.21 2.76 17.78
N ASN A 64 10.26 3.47 17.37
CA ASN A 64 10.37 4.90 17.55
C ASN A 64 9.16 5.62 16.92
N ALA A 65 8.48 6.44 17.72
CA ALA A 65 7.22 7.06 17.33
C ALA A 65 7.38 8.11 16.20
N LEU A 66 8.54 8.78 16.10
CA LEU A 66 8.82 9.72 15.02
C LEU A 66 8.97 8.98 13.69
N ALA A 67 9.76 7.89 13.67
CA ALA A 67 9.96 7.07 12.48
C ALA A 67 8.63 6.50 11.96
N VAL A 68 7.80 5.95 12.85
CA VAL A 68 6.48 5.41 12.49
C VAL A 68 5.54 6.50 11.97
N ARG A 69 5.54 7.70 12.57
CA ARG A 69 4.70 8.81 12.09
C ARG A 69 5.14 9.30 10.72
N HIS A 70 6.43 9.41 10.49
CA HIS A 70 6.99 9.85 9.21
C HIS A 70 6.60 8.87 8.09
N LEU A 71 6.99 7.60 8.20
CA LEU A 71 6.65 6.59 7.19
C LEU A 71 5.13 6.38 7.05
N GLY A 72 4.38 6.47 8.15
CA GLY A 72 2.92 6.40 8.10
C GLY A 72 2.26 7.55 7.32
N THR A 73 2.89 8.72 7.31
CA THR A 73 2.47 9.89 6.53
C THR A 73 2.79 9.68 5.04
N GLU A 74 3.99 9.21 4.74
CA GLU A 74 4.42 8.99 3.36
C GLU A 74 3.65 7.84 2.69
N LEU A 75 3.41 6.73 3.39
CA LEU A 75 2.54 5.66 2.90
C LEU A 75 1.08 6.12 2.72
N LYS A 76 0.61 7.06 3.53
CA LYS A 76 -0.73 7.66 3.36
C LYS A 76 -0.78 8.53 2.11
N TRP A 77 0.28 9.30 1.86
CA TRP A 77 0.41 10.09 0.64
C TRP A 77 0.42 9.18 -0.60
N LEU A 78 1.28 8.17 -0.65
CA LEU A 78 1.34 7.22 -1.77
C LEU A 78 -0.02 6.53 -1.98
N GLY A 79 -0.67 6.10 -0.90
CA GLY A 79 -2.01 5.55 -0.96
C GLY A 79 -3.05 6.51 -1.56
N ARG A 80 -2.94 7.82 -1.32
CA ARG A 80 -3.84 8.81 -1.96
C ARG A 80 -3.55 8.94 -3.45
N VAL A 81 -2.27 9.03 -3.84
CA VAL A 81 -1.86 9.11 -5.25
C VAL A 81 -2.37 7.90 -6.03
N LEU A 82 -2.21 6.69 -5.50
CA LEU A 82 -2.70 5.45 -6.11
C LEU A 82 -4.23 5.30 -6.09
N GLY A 83 -4.92 6.05 -5.23
CA GLY A 83 -6.38 5.99 -5.11
C GLY A 83 -7.10 6.63 -6.29
N VAL A 84 -6.59 7.77 -6.77
CA VAL A 84 -7.25 8.54 -7.84
C VAL A 84 -7.45 7.72 -9.12
N PRO A 85 -6.43 7.06 -9.71
CA PRO A 85 -6.63 6.23 -10.89
C PRO A 85 -7.47 4.98 -10.59
N ARG A 86 -7.31 4.37 -9.41
CA ARG A 86 -8.09 3.17 -9.05
C ARG A 86 -9.58 3.45 -8.88
N ASP A 87 -9.94 4.59 -8.30
CA ASP A 87 -11.34 4.96 -8.12
C ASP A 87 -12.01 5.21 -9.49
N ALA A 88 -11.26 5.76 -10.46
CA ALA A 88 -11.73 5.90 -11.85
C ALA A 88 -11.91 4.55 -12.55
N GLU A 89 -10.98 3.61 -12.40
CA GLU A 89 -11.11 2.23 -12.93
C GLU A 89 -12.34 1.51 -12.36
N VAL A 90 -12.53 1.56 -11.04
CA VAL A 90 -13.68 0.91 -10.38
C VAL A 90 -15.01 1.52 -10.83
N MET A 91 -15.05 2.84 -11.01
CA MET A 91 -16.23 3.53 -11.51
C MET A 91 -16.53 3.11 -12.96
N LEU A 92 -15.51 3.05 -13.82
CA LEU A 92 -15.64 2.61 -15.21
C LEU A 92 -16.14 1.16 -15.30
N ASP A 93 -15.58 0.25 -14.52
CA ASP A 93 -16.01 -1.16 -14.49
C ASP A 93 -17.47 -1.32 -14.04
N ARG A 94 -17.89 -0.56 -13.02
CA ARG A 94 -19.31 -0.56 -12.57
C ARG A 94 -20.24 -0.06 -13.66
N LEU A 95 -19.88 1.04 -14.32
CA LEU A 95 -20.69 1.63 -15.38
C LEU A 95 -20.81 0.68 -16.58
N ARG A 96 -19.71 0.01 -16.96
CA ARG A 96 -19.73 -1.04 -17.99
C ARG A 96 -20.64 -2.21 -17.62
N GLY A 97 -20.65 -2.61 -16.35
CA GLY A 97 -21.56 -3.63 -15.83
C GLY A 97 -23.03 -3.25 -16.01
N HIS A 98 -23.40 -2.01 -15.64
CA HIS A 98 -24.77 -1.51 -15.83
C HIS A 98 -25.16 -1.32 -17.30
N MET A 99 -24.21 -1.00 -18.17
CA MET A 99 -24.49 -0.88 -19.60
C MET A 99 -24.86 -2.21 -20.26
N ALA A 100 -24.38 -3.33 -19.72
CA ALA A 100 -24.76 -4.67 -20.20
C ALA A 100 -26.26 -4.96 -20.00
N GLU A 101 -26.95 -4.17 -19.17
CA GLU A 101 -28.38 -4.29 -18.87
C GLU A 101 -29.24 -3.37 -19.78
N LEU A 102 -28.63 -2.52 -20.62
CA LEU A 102 -29.33 -1.56 -21.47
C LEU A 102 -29.69 -2.10 -22.87
N PRO A 103 -30.75 -1.57 -23.52
CA PRO A 103 -31.02 -1.85 -24.93
C PRO A 103 -29.84 -1.45 -25.84
N PRO A 104 -29.53 -2.22 -26.91
CA PRO A 104 -28.30 -2.06 -27.69
C PRO A 104 -28.05 -0.65 -28.25
N GLY A 105 -29.10 0.03 -28.72
CA GLY A 105 -28.99 1.38 -29.28
C GLY A 105 -28.67 2.46 -28.23
N LEU A 106 -29.16 2.29 -27.00
CA LEU A 106 -28.88 3.21 -25.90
C LEU A 106 -27.49 2.92 -25.29
N ALA A 107 -27.10 1.65 -25.24
CA ALA A 107 -25.80 1.22 -24.74
C ALA A 107 -24.64 1.83 -25.56
N SER A 108 -24.76 1.89 -26.89
CA SER A 108 -23.71 2.46 -27.76
C SER A 108 -23.48 3.95 -27.53
N ALA A 109 -24.55 4.75 -27.51
CA ALA A 109 -24.43 6.21 -27.34
C ALA A 109 -23.91 6.59 -25.94
N VAL A 110 -24.28 5.83 -24.91
CA VAL A 110 -23.75 6.00 -23.55
C VAL A 110 -22.29 5.60 -23.49
N LYS A 111 -21.89 4.51 -24.18
CA LYS A 111 -20.51 4.02 -24.22
C LYS A 111 -19.53 5.08 -24.71
N ASP A 112 -19.79 5.66 -25.88
CA ASP A 112 -18.85 6.57 -26.53
C ASP A 112 -18.59 7.80 -25.67
N ARG A 113 -19.66 8.36 -25.08
CA ARG A 113 -19.54 9.49 -24.16
C ARG A 113 -18.83 9.13 -22.86
N LEU A 114 -19.05 7.91 -22.36
CA LEU A 114 -18.39 7.42 -21.15
C LEU A 114 -16.87 7.25 -21.36
N ASP A 115 -16.49 6.63 -22.47
CA ASP A 115 -15.08 6.40 -22.83
C ASP A 115 -14.36 7.75 -23.06
N GLU A 116 -15.03 8.76 -23.62
CA GLU A 116 -14.47 10.09 -23.85
C GLU A 116 -14.25 10.88 -22.54
N GLU A 117 -15.29 11.00 -21.70
CA GLU A 117 -15.22 11.76 -20.44
C GLU A 117 -14.33 11.05 -19.39
N LEU A 118 -14.44 9.73 -19.24
CA LEU A 118 -13.63 8.97 -18.27
C LEU A 118 -12.22 8.69 -18.76
N GLY A 119 -11.99 8.58 -20.07
CA GLY A 119 -10.67 8.42 -20.66
C GLY A 119 -9.75 9.60 -20.33
N ALA A 120 -10.22 10.83 -20.55
CA ALA A 120 -9.45 12.03 -20.24
C ALA A 120 -9.11 12.15 -18.74
N SER A 121 -10.07 11.81 -17.86
CA SER A 121 -9.88 11.81 -16.41
C SER A 121 -8.86 10.74 -15.97
N ARG A 122 -8.98 9.52 -16.52
CA ARG A 122 -8.06 8.41 -16.27
C ARG A 122 -6.64 8.77 -16.70
N ASP A 123 -6.46 9.31 -17.89
CA ASP A 123 -5.14 9.65 -18.42
C ASP A 123 -4.50 10.79 -17.60
N ALA A 124 -5.30 11.76 -17.13
CA ALA A 124 -4.82 12.81 -16.24
C ALA A 124 -4.42 12.26 -14.85
N ALA A 125 -5.18 11.31 -14.31
CA ALA A 125 -4.84 10.62 -13.07
C ALA A 125 -3.57 9.79 -13.21
N HIS A 126 -3.42 9.10 -14.35
CA HIS A 126 -2.26 8.28 -14.65
C HIS A 126 -0.99 9.13 -14.79
N ARG A 127 -1.05 10.27 -15.52
CA ARG A 127 0.07 11.22 -15.59
C ARG A 127 0.52 11.72 -14.21
N LYS A 128 -0.42 12.02 -13.31
CA LYS A 128 -0.11 12.43 -11.94
C LYS A 128 0.53 11.31 -11.13
N LEU A 129 0.08 10.07 -11.32
CA LEU A 129 0.68 8.89 -10.70
C LEU A 129 2.12 8.70 -11.19
N GLN A 130 2.36 8.73 -12.51
CA GLN A 130 3.70 8.59 -13.08
C GLN A 130 4.66 9.67 -12.56
N ALA A 131 4.22 10.94 -12.54
CA ALA A 131 5.01 12.04 -12.00
C ALA A 131 5.35 11.84 -10.50
N ALA A 132 4.41 11.30 -9.72
CA ALA A 132 4.66 11.00 -8.32
C ALA A 132 5.68 9.85 -8.15
N MET A 133 5.62 8.81 -8.98
CA MET A 133 6.52 7.65 -8.93
C MET A 133 7.97 7.95 -9.32
N VAL A 134 8.24 9.10 -9.94
CA VAL A 134 9.61 9.58 -10.23
C VAL A 134 10.00 10.77 -9.35
N SER A 135 9.18 11.13 -8.36
CA SER A 135 9.46 12.26 -7.48
C SER A 135 10.50 11.89 -6.40
N ALA A 136 11.29 12.88 -5.98
CA ALA A 136 12.20 12.73 -4.84
C ALA A 136 11.49 12.21 -3.59
N ARG A 137 10.23 12.64 -3.37
CA ARG A 137 9.40 12.19 -2.26
C ARG A 137 9.12 10.69 -2.30
N TYR A 138 8.89 10.12 -3.49
CA TYR A 138 8.67 8.69 -3.63
C TYR A 138 9.93 7.88 -3.32
N PHE A 139 11.08 8.31 -3.86
CA PHE A 139 12.36 7.64 -3.57
C PHE A 139 12.73 7.73 -2.08
N GLN A 140 12.52 8.89 -1.44
CA GLN A 140 12.71 9.03 0.01
C GLN A 140 11.82 8.10 0.84
N LEU A 141 10.60 7.81 0.38
CA LEU A 141 9.75 6.79 1.00
C LEU A 141 10.37 5.39 0.86
N LEU A 142 10.88 5.03 -0.32
CA LEU A 142 11.53 3.73 -0.53
C LEU A 142 12.78 3.60 0.35
N ASP A 143 13.65 4.59 0.35
CA ASP A 143 14.86 4.64 1.19
C ASP A 143 14.49 4.54 2.67
N GLY A 144 13.44 5.24 3.10
CA GLY A 144 12.96 5.21 4.48
C GLY A 144 12.39 3.85 4.88
N LEU A 145 11.72 3.14 3.95
CA LEU A 145 11.22 1.78 4.18
C LEU A 145 12.37 0.78 4.28
N GLU A 146 13.37 0.88 3.39
CA GLU A 146 14.56 0.05 3.42
C GLU A 146 15.36 0.26 4.71
N ALA A 147 15.67 1.52 5.05
CA ALA A 147 16.38 1.85 6.28
C ALA A 147 15.64 1.37 7.54
N PHE A 148 14.31 1.46 7.57
CA PHE A 148 13.50 0.93 8.67
C PHE A 148 13.58 -0.60 8.77
N LEU A 149 13.72 -1.30 7.65
CA LEU A 149 13.82 -2.76 7.64
C LEU A 149 15.22 -3.25 8.00
N ASP A 150 16.26 -2.54 7.55
CA ASP A 150 17.67 -2.86 7.81
C ASP A 150 18.07 -2.53 9.25
N SER A 151 17.58 -1.42 9.78
CA SER A 151 17.83 -0.99 11.16
C SER A 151 16.52 -0.57 11.82
N PRO A 152 15.64 -1.53 12.19
CA PRO A 152 14.37 -1.21 12.79
C PRO A 152 14.59 -0.44 14.09
N PRO A 153 13.96 0.75 14.26
CA PRO A 153 14.18 1.58 15.43
C PRO A 153 13.35 1.04 16.60
N VAL A 154 13.67 -0.18 17.05
CA VAL A 154 12.96 -0.91 18.10
C VAL A 154 13.14 -0.19 19.43
N ARG A 155 12.04 0.04 20.13
CA ARG A 155 12.07 0.57 21.50
C ARG A 155 12.41 -0.56 22.48
N PRO A 156 12.91 -0.26 23.70
CA PRO A 156 13.26 -1.28 24.68
C PRO A 156 12.14 -2.29 25.00
N ASP A 157 10.88 -1.86 24.93
CA ASP A 157 9.67 -2.69 25.11
C ASP A 157 9.35 -3.60 23.91
N GLY A 158 9.93 -3.35 22.73
CA GLY A 158 9.81 -4.19 21.53
C GLY A 158 10.74 -5.41 21.51
N ALA A 159 11.76 -5.44 22.36
CA ALA A 159 12.72 -6.55 22.47
C ALA A 159 12.16 -7.78 23.24
N ALA A 160 10.93 -7.72 23.74
CA ALA A 160 10.33 -8.81 24.50
C ALA A 160 9.93 -10.02 23.59
N PRO A 161 10.01 -11.27 24.09
CA PRO A 161 9.63 -12.45 23.31
C PRO A 161 8.18 -12.43 22.81
N ALA A 162 7.95 -12.93 21.59
CA ALA A 162 6.65 -12.91 20.90
C ALA A 162 5.47 -13.40 21.76
N ARG A 163 5.66 -14.54 22.43
CA ARG A 163 4.65 -15.18 23.27
C ARG A 163 4.22 -14.31 24.46
N LYS A 164 5.17 -13.60 25.09
CA LYS A 164 4.94 -12.81 26.30
C LYS A 164 4.15 -11.53 25.99
N ALA A 165 4.44 -10.91 24.84
CA ALA A 165 3.75 -9.72 24.39
C ALA A 165 2.35 -10.01 23.80
N ALA A 166 2.14 -11.16 23.16
CA ALA A 166 0.82 -11.61 22.71
C ALA A 166 -0.14 -11.82 23.90
N GLY A 167 0.32 -12.49 24.98
CA GLY A 167 -0.48 -12.66 26.20
C GLY A 167 -0.86 -11.33 26.86
N LYS A 168 0.04 -10.35 26.86
CA LYS A 168 -0.21 -9.00 27.41
C LYS A 168 -1.18 -8.15 26.58
N LEU A 169 -1.29 -8.40 25.28
CA LEU A 169 -2.23 -7.72 24.39
C LEU A 169 -3.65 -8.22 24.57
N VAL A 170 -3.81 -9.55 24.61
CA VAL A 170 -5.11 -10.20 24.80
C VAL A 170 -5.67 -9.84 26.17
N ALA A 171 -4.83 -9.84 27.21
CA ALA A 171 -5.23 -9.44 28.57
C ALA A 171 -5.55 -7.94 28.73
N LYS A 172 -5.22 -7.09 27.75
CA LYS A 172 -5.57 -5.65 27.77
C LYS A 172 -6.80 -5.34 26.90
N ALA A 173 -7.26 -6.32 26.13
CA ALA A 173 -8.44 -6.25 25.26
C ALA A 173 -9.64 -7.03 25.82
N ALA A 174 -9.46 -7.67 26.98
CA ALA A 174 -10.50 -8.29 27.81
C ALA A 174 -10.70 -7.42 29.06
#